data_AF-A0A9W8QYL8-F1
#
_entry.id   AF-A0A9W8QYL8-F1
#
_cell.length_a   1.000
_cell.length_b   1.000
_cell.length_c   1.000
_cell.angle_alpha   90.00
_cell.angle_beta   90.00
_cell.angle_gamma   90.00
#
_symmetry.space_group_name_H-M   'P 1'
#
loop_
_entity.id
_entity.type
_entity.pdbx_description
1 polymer ?
#
loop_
_entity_poly.entity_id
_entity_poly.type
_entity_poly.pdbx_seq_one_letter_code
_entity_poly.pdbx_strand_id
1 'polypeptide(L)'
;MLFDDDKYNEYDALEFNWMPIFWGMGPEKFIYNRTSLQQAILKGMEGENWLGVCCEPNSIFVVCNQFPMIGMRYNDVRDNTHIAPVVLETYEEAWKSKGMFQDDGLIIDWFSPKQDRKTLAKDPGFTAWAAAFMNAWNPELAKVAYGTAYDRVIEMMMPPNKSTAAKAPTPLISRAQSPGAQQPMTKPILGYAAQMISELGDEATLDQYLRFVEEAYPPTWEQGGLFYPATAQGNGSLPPMDAFTGNSAIPYARLNVFQGQRKMYENPWTDNYFSTYPFIDNIDLSSGVDFLRGNWDNNLAAMAVTMRSYSGEGKK
;
A
#
# COMPACT_ATOMS: atom_id res chain seq x y z
N MET A 1 15.54 6.01 -8.36
CA MET A 1 14.64 6.88 -7.56
C MET A 1 15.16 7.13 -6.15
N LEU A 2 15.41 6.12 -5.30
CA LEU A 2 15.92 6.36 -3.94
C LEU A 2 17.45 6.38 -3.85
N PHE A 3 18.13 5.51 -4.61
CA PHE A 3 19.58 5.27 -4.51
C PHE A 3 20.38 5.69 -5.75
N ASP A 4 19.69 6.14 -6.80
CA ASP A 4 20.29 6.50 -8.10
C ASP A 4 21.18 5.43 -8.75
N ASP A 5 21.00 4.15 -8.40
CA ASP A 5 21.82 3.05 -8.93
C ASP A 5 21.15 2.27 -10.07
N ASP A 6 21.99 1.56 -10.84
CA ASP A 6 21.60 0.72 -11.99
C ASP A 6 21.47 -0.77 -11.64
N LYS A 7 21.44 -1.15 -10.36
CA LYS A 7 21.41 -2.56 -9.93
C LYS A 7 20.32 -3.37 -10.63
N TYR A 8 19.15 -2.75 -10.83
CA TYR A 8 17.99 -3.41 -11.45
C TYR A 8 17.92 -3.27 -12.97
N ASN A 9 18.89 -2.60 -13.59
CA ASN A 9 19.04 -2.52 -15.05
C ASN A 9 19.85 -3.68 -15.62
N GLU A 10 20.70 -4.28 -14.78
CA GLU A 10 21.48 -5.47 -15.12
C GLU A 10 20.60 -6.62 -15.60
N TYR A 11 21.11 -7.41 -16.53
CA TYR A 11 20.48 -8.67 -16.92
C TYR A 11 20.32 -9.54 -15.65
N ASP A 12 19.21 -10.26 -15.54
CA ASP A 12 18.87 -11.14 -14.41
C ASP A 12 18.72 -10.52 -13.03
N ALA A 13 18.74 -9.18 -12.92
CA ALA A 13 18.59 -8.49 -11.65
C ALA A 13 17.28 -8.79 -10.89
N LEU A 14 16.25 -9.27 -11.60
CA LEU A 14 14.97 -9.69 -11.05
C LEU A 14 14.67 -11.15 -11.44
N GLU A 15 14.56 -12.02 -10.44
CA GLU A 15 14.24 -13.43 -10.61
C GLU A 15 12.95 -13.77 -9.86
N PHE A 16 11.95 -14.28 -10.58
CA PHE A 16 10.71 -14.81 -10.00
C PHE A 16 10.68 -16.32 -10.17
N ASN A 17 10.78 -17.03 -9.04
CA ASN A 17 10.63 -18.48 -8.99
C ASN A 17 9.18 -18.80 -8.65
N TRP A 18 8.40 -19.13 -9.68
CA TRP A 18 7.02 -19.56 -9.52
C TRP A 18 6.97 -21.05 -9.25
N MET A 19 6.60 -21.44 -8.04
CA MET A 19 6.53 -22.84 -7.61
C MET A 19 5.10 -23.20 -7.21
N PRO A 20 4.18 -23.35 -8.18
CA PRO A 20 2.78 -23.61 -7.87
C PRO A 20 2.60 -25.02 -7.29
N ILE A 21 2.25 -25.10 -6.01
CA ILE A 21 2.05 -26.35 -5.27
C ILE A 21 0.87 -27.17 -5.83
N PHE A 22 -0.16 -26.49 -6.37
CA PHE A 22 -1.44 -27.13 -6.72
C PHE A 22 -1.73 -27.24 -8.23
N TRP A 23 -0.90 -26.69 -9.10
CA TRP A 23 -1.23 -26.54 -10.52
C TRP A 23 -0.49 -27.50 -11.46
N GLY A 24 0.41 -28.33 -10.93
CA GLY A 24 1.09 -29.39 -11.71
C GLY A 24 2.00 -28.89 -12.85
N MET A 25 2.26 -27.58 -12.94
CA MET A 25 3.07 -26.97 -14.01
C MET A 25 4.58 -27.11 -13.77
N GLY A 26 4.98 -27.58 -12.58
CA GLY A 26 6.38 -27.59 -12.14
C GLY A 26 6.86 -26.19 -11.74
N PRO A 27 8.09 -26.08 -11.23
CA PRO A 27 8.69 -24.78 -10.97
C PRO A 27 9.01 -24.07 -12.30
N GLU A 28 8.57 -22.83 -12.44
CA GLU A 28 8.94 -21.94 -13.55
C GLU A 28 9.82 -20.81 -13.03
N LYS A 29 10.80 -20.43 -13.84
CA LYS A 29 11.72 -19.33 -13.54
C LYS A 29 11.56 -18.24 -14.58
N PHE A 30 11.22 -17.05 -14.12
CA PHE A 30 11.12 -15.85 -14.95
C PHE A 30 12.23 -14.89 -14.58
N ILE A 31 12.97 -14.43 -15.60
CA ILE A 31 14.15 -13.59 -15.45
C ILE A 31 13.85 -12.26 -16.13
N TYR A 32 14.04 -11.17 -15.40
CA TYR A 32 13.85 -9.83 -15.89
C TYR A 32 14.96 -8.89 -15.41
N ASN A 33 15.05 -7.77 -16.10
CA ASN A 33 15.54 -6.51 -15.58
C ASN A 33 14.36 -5.52 -15.53
N ARG A 34 14.57 -4.31 -15.02
CA ARG A 34 13.54 -3.28 -14.92
C ARG A 34 12.80 -3.04 -16.23
N THR A 35 13.53 -2.88 -17.34
CA THR A 35 12.95 -2.61 -18.67
C THR A 35 12.14 -3.79 -19.19
N SER A 36 12.68 -5.01 -19.15
CA SER A 36 11.98 -6.21 -19.65
C SER A 36 10.76 -6.58 -18.79
N LEU A 37 10.79 -6.31 -17.48
CA LEU A 37 9.61 -6.46 -16.62
C LEU A 37 8.50 -5.47 -17.02
N GLN A 38 8.83 -4.20 -17.29
CA GLN A 38 7.85 -3.25 -17.80
C GLN A 38 7.25 -3.70 -19.14
N GLN A 39 8.06 -4.22 -20.06
CA GLN A 39 7.54 -4.74 -21.34
C GLN A 39 6.61 -5.94 -21.14
N ALA A 40 6.92 -6.84 -20.20
CA ALA A 40 6.03 -7.95 -19.85
C ALA A 40 4.69 -7.45 -19.27
N ILE A 41 4.72 -6.42 -18.44
CA ILE A 41 3.52 -5.76 -17.89
C ILE A 41 2.69 -5.13 -19.01
N LEU A 42 3.29 -4.33 -19.91
CA LEU A 42 2.61 -3.69 -21.03
C LEU A 42 1.92 -4.72 -21.91
N LYS A 43 2.63 -5.80 -22.28
CA LYS A 43 2.07 -6.92 -23.03
C LYS A 43 0.89 -7.58 -22.31
N GLY A 44 0.98 -7.73 -20.98
CA GLY A 44 -0.10 -8.26 -20.15
C GLY A 44 -1.33 -7.35 -20.18
N MET A 45 -1.13 -6.03 -20.05
CA MET A 45 -2.22 -5.06 -20.12
C MET A 45 -2.90 -5.05 -21.48
N GLU A 46 -2.12 -5.02 -22.57
CA GLU A 46 -2.63 -5.10 -23.94
C GLU A 46 -3.45 -6.38 -24.16
N GLY A 47 -2.93 -7.52 -23.71
CA GLY A 47 -3.60 -8.81 -23.83
C GLY A 47 -4.96 -8.89 -23.12
N GLU A 48 -5.15 -8.08 -22.08
CA GLU A 48 -6.38 -8.02 -21.29
C GLU A 48 -7.21 -6.76 -21.57
N ASN A 49 -7.02 -6.16 -22.76
CA ASN A 49 -7.74 -4.96 -23.23
C ASN A 49 -7.63 -3.79 -22.23
N TRP A 50 -6.44 -3.60 -21.67
CA TRP A 50 -6.10 -2.52 -20.76
C TRP A 50 -6.89 -2.48 -19.45
N LEU A 51 -7.56 -3.58 -19.06
CA LEU A 51 -8.22 -3.67 -17.74
C LEU A 51 -7.24 -3.92 -16.60
N GLY A 52 -6.02 -4.34 -16.92
CA GLY A 52 -4.93 -4.63 -16.01
C GLY A 52 -4.19 -5.91 -16.40
N VAL A 53 -3.26 -6.34 -15.55
CA VAL A 53 -2.56 -7.62 -15.64
C VAL A 53 -3.18 -8.58 -14.62
N CYS A 54 -3.29 -9.85 -15.01
CA CYS A 54 -3.74 -10.91 -14.12
C CYS A 54 -2.71 -11.17 -13.00
N CYS A 55 -3.18 -11.29 -11.76
CA CYS A 55 -2.35 -11.74 -10.63
C CYS A 55 -2.25 -13.27 -10.67
N GLU A 56 -3.40 -13.93 -10.58
CA GLU A 56 -3.58 -15.36 -10.87
C GLU A 56 -4.19 -15.53 -12.27
N PRO A 57 -4.05 -16.72 -12.88
CA PRO A 57 -4.71 -17.00 -14.15
C PRO A 57 -6.19 -16.60 -14.12
N ASN A 58 -6.58 -15.73 -15.06
CA ASN A 58 -7.97 -15.28 -15.21
C ASN A 58 -8.53 -14.45 -14.02
N SER A 59 -7.65 -13.73 -13.30
CA SER A 59 -8.05 -12.83 -12.22
C SER A 59 -7.26 -11.52 -12.26
N ILE A 60 -7.91 -10.45 -12.70
CA ILE A 60 -7.39 -9.09 -12.66
C ILE A 60 -7.88 -8.45 -11.35
N PHE A 61 -7.02 -8.46 -10.34
CA PHE A 61 -7.27 -7.75 -9.09
C PHE A 61 -7.00 -6.27 -9.29
N VAL A 62 -8.01 -5.45 -9.05
CA VAL A 62 -7.90 -4.01 -9.23
C VAL A 62 -6.78 -3.44 -8.37
N VAL A 63 -6.74 -3.84 -7.10
CA VAL A 63 -5.76 -3.34 -6.15
C VAL A 63 -4.31 -3.72 -6.52
N CYS A 64 -4.09 -4.91 -7.09
CA CYS A 64 -2.75 -5.33 -7.52
C CYS A 64 -2.25 -4.50 -8.71
N ASN A 65 -3.15 -3.95 -9.51
CA ASN A 65 -2.80 -3.16 -10.69
C ASN A 65 -2.37 -1.72 -10.36
N GLN A 66 -2.46 -1.28 -9.10
CA GLN A 66 -1.95 0.03 -8.71
C GLN A 66 -0.42 0.09 -8.76
N PHE A 67 0.27 -1.01 -8.44
CA PHE A 67 1.73 -1.05 -8.37
C PHE A 67 2.42 -1.00 -9.74
N PRO A 68 1.96 -1.73 -10.78
CA PRO A 68 2.49 -1.55 -12.13
C PRO A 68 2.36 -0.12 -12.66
N MET A 69 1.25 0.57 -12.38
CA MET A 69 1.07 1.98 -12.78
C MET A 69 2.11 2.90 -12.14
N ILE A 70 2.37 2.73 -10.85
CA ILE A 70 3.40 3.46 -10.13
C ILE A 70 4.79 3.13 -10.68
N GLY A 71 5.06 1.84 -10.93
CA GLY A 71 6.33 1.38 -11.50
C GLY A 71 6.64 2.02 -12.87
N MET A 72 5.64 2.09 -13.76
CA MET A 72 5.79 2.75 -15.06
C MET A 72 6.09 4.24 -14.91
N ARG A 73 5.44 4.93 -13.97
CA ARG A 73 5.75 6.33 -13.65
C ARG A 73 7.20 6.52 -13.19
N TYR A 74 7.70 5.65 -12.32
CA TYR A 74 9.10 5.72 -11.89
C TYR A 74 10.08 5.40 -13.00
N ASN A 75 9.71 4.52 -13.93
CA ASN A 75 10.52 4.23 -15.10
C ASN A 75 10.56 5.41 -16.08
N ASP A 76 9.44 6.12 -16.27
CA ASP A 76 9.41 7.36 -17.06
C ASP A 76 10.37 8.41 -16.51
N VAL A 77 10.41 8.57 -15.18
CA VAL A 77 11.37 9.48 -14.54
C VAL A 77 12.80 9.01 -14.77
N ARG A 78 13.10 7.73 -14.54
CA ARG A 78 14.46 7.19 -14.67
C ARG A 78 14.99 7.24 -16.11
N ASP A 79 14.15 6.92 -17.07
CA ASP A 79 14.55 6.77 -18.48
C ASP A 79 14.26 8.02 -19.32
N ASN A 80 13.67 9.05 -18.70
CA ASN A 80 13.18 10.24 -19.37
C ASN A 80 12.22 9.87 -20.53
N THR A 81 11.26 9.00 -20.25
CA THR A 81 10.23 8.54 -21.19
C THR A 81 8.85 9.08 -20.82
N HIS A 82 7.84 8.77 -21.65
CA HIS A 82 6.47 9.25 -21.49
C HIS A 82 5.43 8.14 -21.74
N ILE A 83 5.70 6.95 -21.21
CA ILE A 83 4.88 5.75 -21.41
C ILE A 83 3.67 5.77 -20.47
N ALA A 84 3.86 6.11 -19.20
CA ALA A 84 2.84 6.03 -18.18
C ALA A 84 1.60 6.88 -18.50
N PRO A 85 1.69 8.14 -18.97
CA PRO A 85 0.51 8.93 -19.28
C PRO A 85 -0.45 8.28 -20.29
N VAL A 86 0.10 7.67 -21.35
CA VAL A 86 -0.70 6.97 -22.37
C VAL A 86 -1.36 5.73 -21.79
N VAL A 87 -0.62 4.96 -20.98
CA VAL A 87 -1.15 3.75 -20.33
C VAL A 87 -2.25 4.09 -19.34
N LEU A 88 -2.07 5.14 -18.54
CA LEU A 88 -3.03 5.58 -17.53
C LEU A 88 -4.33 6.07 -18.16
N GLU A 89 -4.25 6.87 -19.23
CA GLU A 89 -5.44 7.31 -19.98
C GLU A 89 -6.22 6.10 -20.53
N THR A 90 -5.51 5.18 -21.18
CA THR A 90 -6.12 3.98 -21.77
C THR A 90 -6.74 3.07 -20.70
N TYR A 91 -6.07 2.93 -19.55
CA TYR A 91 -6.52 2.14 -18.42
C TYR A 91 -7.80 2.71 -17.80
N GLU A 92 -7.84 4.03 -17.58
CA GLU A 92 -9.00 4.73 -17.03
C GLU A 92 -10.22 4.62 -17.95
N GLU A 93 -10.02 4.78 -19.26
CA GLU A 93 -11.08 4.60 -20.25
C GLU A 93 -11.62 3.17 -20.25
N ALA A 94 -10.74 2.16 -20.23
CA ALA A 94 -11.12 0.76 -20.16
C ALA A 94 -11.93 0.45 -18.89
N TRP A 95 -11.48 0.96 -17.74
CA TRP A 95 -12.18 0.83 -16.47
C TRP A 95 -13.56 1.48 -16.47
N LYS A 96 -13.66 2.71 -16.99
CA LYS A 96 -14.91 3.44 -17.12
C LYS A 96 -15.87 2.70 -18.04
N SER A 97 -15.42 2.28 -19.22
CA SER A 97 -16.22 1.53 -20.18
C SER A 97 -16.68 0.19 -19.61
N LYS A 98 -15.82 -0.46 -18.82
CA LYS A 98 -16.17 -1.74 -18.19
C LYS A 98 -17.07 -1.57 -16.98
N GLY A 99 -17.10 -0.40 -16.35
CA GLY A 99 -17.81 -0.17 -15.09
C GLY A 99 -17.13 -0.88 -13.92
N MET A 100 -15.88 -0.51 -13.65
CA MET A 100 -15.06 -1.08 -12.56
C MET A 100 -15.31 -0.46 -11.17
N PHE A 101 -16.39 0.31 -11.06
CA PHE A 101 -16.93 0.85 -9.81
C PHE A 101 -18.35 0.32 -9.62
N GLN A 102 -18.69 0.04 -8.37
CA GLN A 102 -20.06 -0.27 -7.96
C GLN A 102 -20.86 1.01 -7.76
N ASP A 103 -22.19 0.89 -7.81
CA ASP A 103 -23.12 2.01 -7.60
C ASP A 103 -22.96 2.66 -6.21
N ASP A 104 -22.44 1.89 -5.24
CA ASP A 104 -22.21 2.33 -3.87
C ASP A 104 -20.82 2.97 -3.65
N GLY A 105 -20.06 3.16 -4.73
CA GLY A 105 -18.75 3.79 -4.78
C GLY A 105 -17.57 2.83 -4.51
N LEU A 106 -17.81 1.59 -4.11
CA LEU A 106 -16.72 0.63 -3.92
C LEU A 106 -16.14 0.18 -5.26
N ILE A 107 -14.83 0.02 -5.28
CA ILE A 107 -14.10 -0.54 -6.42
C ILE A 107 -14.41 -2.05 -6.53
N ILE A 108 -14.54 -2.55 -7.75
CA ILE A 108 -14.68 -4.00 -8.01
C ILE A 108 -13.44 -4.75 -7.49
N ASP A 109 -13.61 -5.81 -6.72
CA ASP A 109 -12.48 -6.52 -6.10
C ASP A 109 -11.55 -7.12 -7.17
N TRP A 110 -12.14 -7.87 -8.11
CA TRP A 110 -11.44 -8.37 -9.29
C TRP A 110 -12.37 -8.62 -10.47
N PHE A 111 -11.78 -8.70 -11.66
CA PHE A 111 -12.43 -9.10 -12.90
C PHE A 111 -11.86 -10.42 -13.41
N SER A 112 -12.72 -11.29 -13.92
CA SER A 112 -12.34 -12.57 -14.54
C SER A 112 -12.57 -12.52 -16.06
N PRO A 113 -11.51 -12.29 -16.86
CA PRO A 113 -11.64 -12.05 -18.30
C PRO A 113 -12.39 -13.14 -19.09
N LYS A 114 -12.10 -14.42 -18.83
CA LYS A 114 -12.69 -15.55 -19.55
C LYS A 114 -14.19 -15.72 -19.32
N GLN A 115 -14.70 -15.30 -18.17
CA GLN A 115 -16.14 -15.37 -17.87
C GLN A 115 -16.83 -14.02 -18.03
N ASP A 116 -16.09 -12.98 -18.42
CA ASP A 116 -16.55 -11.61 -18.42
C ASP A 116 -17.27 -11.22 -17.11
N ARG A 117 -16.70 -11.62 -15.97
CA ARG A 117 -17.37 -11.53 -14.66
C ARG A 117 -16.63 -10.61 -13.71
N LYS A 118 -17.37 -9.67 -13.14
CA LYS A 118 -16.91 -8.84 -12.02
C LYS A 118 -17.23 -9.50 -10.69
N THR A 119 -16.26 -9.51 -9.79
CA THR A 119 -16.51 -9.85 -8.39
C THR A 119 -16.69 -8.57 -7.59
N LEU A 120 -17.90 -8.38 -7.09
CA LEU A 120 -18.28 -7.21 -6.30
C LEU A 120 -17.56 -7.20 -4.95
N ALA A 121 -17.09 -6.04 -4.52
CA ALA A 121 -16.54 -5.87 -3.18
C ALA A 121 -17.66 -5.98 -2.14
N LYS A 122 -17.36 -6.70 -1.06
CA LYS A 122 -18.28 -6.93 0.07
C LYS A 122 -17.93 -6.09 1.30
N ASP A 123 -16.78 -5.45 1.26
CA ASP A 123 -16.14 -4.70 2.33
C ASP A 123 -15.25 -3.60 1.70
N PRO A 124 -14.84 -2.57 2.45
CA PRO A 124 -14.08 -1.46 1.90
C PRO A 124 -12.59 -1.78 1.71
N GLY A 125 -12.09 -2.95 2.09
CA GLY A 125 -10.66 -3.22 2.22
C GLY A 125 -9.86 -2.99 0.94
N PHE A 126 -10.27 -3.58 -0.18
CA PHE A 126 -9.58 -3.38 -1.46
C PHE A 126 -9.78 -1.98 -2.03
N THR A 127 -10.92 -1.33 -1.76
CA THR A 127 -11.11 0.08 -2.15
C THR A 127 -10.14 0.96 -1.38
N ALA A 128 -9.98 0.75 -0.07
CA ALA A 128 -9.05 1.50 0.76
C ALA A 128 -7.60 1.30 0.30
N TRP A 129 -7.20 0.05 0.09
CA TRP A 129 -5.85 -0.27 -0.37
C TRP A 129 -5.58 0.30 -1.76
N ALA A 130 -6.53 0.17 -2.69
CA ALA A 130 -6.39 0.74 -4.02
C ALA A 130 -6.30 2.28 -3.96
N ALA A 131 -7.14 2.95 -3.17
CA ALA A 131 -7.14 4.41 -3.04
C ALA A 131 -5.76 4.94 -2.58
N ALA A 132 -5.14 4.30 -1.58
CA ALA A 132 -3.83 4.69 -1.06
C ALA A 132 -2.78 4.85 -2.19
N PHE A 133 -2.70 3.86 -3.07
CA PHE A 133 -1.70 3.83 -4.15
C PHE A 133 -2.19 4.51 -5.43
N MET A 134 -3.50 4.52 -5.68
CA MET A 134 -4.12 5.25 -6.79
C MET A 134 -3.89 6.76 -6.68
N ASN A 135 -3.75 7.29 -5.47
CA ASN A 135 -3.39 8.69 -5.24
C ASN A 135 -2.14 9.12 -6.01
N ALA A 136 -1.22 8.18 -6.25
CA ALA A 136 0.01 8.42 -6.98
C ALA A 136 -0.18 8.60 -8.48
N TRP A 137 -1.31 8.22 -9.08
CA TRP A 137 -1.53 8.30 -10.53
C TRP A 137 -2.88 8.91 -10.93
N ASN A 138 -3.95 8.69 -10.15
CA ASN A 138 -5.25 9.35 -10.29
C ASN A 138 -5.73 9.87 -8.92
N PRO A 139 -5.25 11.04 -8.49
CA PRO A 139 -5.57 11.60 -7.17
C PRO A 139 -7.06 11.97 -7.02
N GLU A 140 -7.75 12.32 -8.10
CA GLU A 140 -9.16 12.71 -8.02
C GLU A 140 -10.06 11.49 -7.76
N LEU A 141 -9.81 10.39 -8.46
CA LEU A 141 -10.52 9.12 -8.21
C LEU A 141 -10.15 8.51 -6.87
N ALA A 142 -8.88 8.63 -6.45
CA ALA A 142 -8.43 8.20 -5.13
C ALA A 142 -9.16 8.94 -4.00
N LYS A 143 -9.39 10.26 -4.11
CA LYS A 143 -10.18 11.03 -3.14
C LYS A 143 -11.64 10.58 -3.07
N VAL A 144 -12.25 10.26 -4.21
CA VAL A 144 -13.61 9.70 -4.24
C VAL A 144 -13.66 8.36 -3.51
N ALA A 145 -12.72 7.46 -3.85
CA ALA A 145 -12.60 6.15 -3.21
C ALA A 145 -12.31 6.25 -1.70
N TYR A 146 -11.49 7.22 -1.28
CA TYR A 146 -11.24 7.54 0.13
C TYR A 146 -12.53 7.90 0.85
N GLY A 147 -13.32 8.84 0.31
CA GLY A 147 -14.60 9.23 0.91
C GLY A 147 -15.56 8.04 1.09
N THR A 148 -15.64 7.15 0.09
CA THR A 148 -16.48 5.94 0.20
C THR A 148 -15.94 4.91 1.19
N ALA A 149 -14.64 4.65 1.19
CA ALA A 149 -14.05 3.60 2.01
C ALA A 149 -13.87 4.01 3.46
N TYR A 150 -13.52 5.27 3.73
CA TYR A 150 -13.21 5.78 5.07
C TYR A 150 -14.37 5.57 6.04
N ASP A 151 -15.57 6.06 5.71
CA ASP A 151 -16.73 5.96 6.60
C ASP A 151 -17.05 4.49 6.93
N ARG A 152 -17.01 3.61 5.94
CA ARG A 152 -17.28 2.17 6.11
C ARG A 152 -16.23 1.48 6.97
N VAL A 153 -14.95 1.85 6.81
CA VAL A 153 -13.86 1.34 7.64
C VAL A 153 -14.08 1.75 9.09
N ILE A 154 -14.36 3.03 9.34
CA ILE A 154 -14.58 3.54 10.70
C ILE A 154 -15.81 2.88 11.33
N GLU A 155 -16.91 2.71 10.60
CA GLU A 155 -18.09 1.99 11.09
C GLU A 155 -17.78 0.52 11.47
N MET A 156 -16.94 -0.15 10.70
CA MET A 156 -16.53 -1.54 10.96
C MET A 156 -15.59 -1.67 12.17
N MET A 157 -14.69 -0.70 12.37
CA MET A 157 -13.61 -0.79 13.37
C MET A 157 -13.92 -0.10 14.69
N MET A 158 -14.69 0.99 14.63
CA MET A 158 -15.06 1.82 15.77
C MET A 158 -16.58 1.88 15.88
N PRO A 159 -17.29 0.73 16.03
CA PRO A 159 -18.74 0.74 16.09
C PRO A 159 -19.17 1.67 17.23
N PRO A 160 -20.16 2.56 17.00
CA PRO A 160 -20.55 3.54 18.01
C PRO A 160 -20.88 2.83 19.31
N ASN A 161 -20.21 3.28 20.38
CA ASN A 161 -20.53 2.89 21.74
C ASN A 161 -22.04 3.08 21.94
N LYS A 162 -22.73 2.16 22.63
CA LYS A 162 -24.20 2.19 22.80
C LYS A 162 -24.76 3.51 23.39
N SER A 163 -23.92 4.47 23.81
CA SER A 163 -24.31 5.80 24.28
C SER A 163 -24.42 6.88 23.19
N THR A 164 -23.87 6.69 21.98
CA THR A 164 -23.94 7.68 20.87
C THR A 164 -24.92 7.32 19.76
N ALA A 165 -25.65 6.20 19.90
CA ALA A 165 -26.61 5.68 18.92
C ALA A 165 -27.91 6.51 18.73
N ALA A 166 -27.98 7.75 19.20
CA ALA A 166 -29.19 8.58 19.12
C ALA A 166 -29.29 9.45 17.85
N LYS A 167 -28.34 9.41 16.92
CA LYS A 167 -28.36 10.29 15.72
C LYS A 167 -27.89 9.65 14.42
N ALA A 168 -28.13 8.36 14.20
CA ALA A 168 -27.98 7.75 12.87
C ALA A 168 -29.37 7.43 12.29
N PRO A 169 -29.72 7.91 11.08
CA PRO A 169 -30.95 7.48 10.41
C PRO A 169 -30.83 6.01 9.96
N THR A 170 -31.61 5.16 10.62
CA THR A 170 -31.81 3.73 10.36
C THR A 170 -32.32 3.48 8.94
N PRO A 171 -31.57 2.76 8.08
CA PRO A 171 -31.85 1.33 7.91
C PRO A 171 -30.61 0.42 7.68
N LEU A 172 -29.41 0.76 8.19
CA LEU A 172 -28.20 -0.06 7.98
C LEU A 172 -27.92 -1.12 9.07
N ILE A 173 -28.70 -1.19 10.14
CA ILE A 173 -28.43 -2.08 11.29
C ILE A 173 -28.81 -3.58 11.02
N SER A 174 -29.40 -3.93 9.87
CA SER A 174 -29.88 -5.31 9.64
C SER A 174 -28.94 -6.26 8.88
N ARG A 175 -27.67 -5.91 8.58
CA ARG A 175 -26.73 -6.84 7.88
C ARG A 175 -25.60 -7.42 8.72
N ALA A 176 -25.49 -7.09 10.00
CA ALA A 176 -24.43 -7.60 10.87
C ALA A 176 -24.71 -9.01 11.48
N GLN A 177 -25.75 -9.72 11.04
CA GLN A 177 -26.06 -11.06 11.54
C GLN A 177 -26.29 -12.04 10.41
N SER A 178 -25.19 -12.53 9.86
CA SER A 178 -25.17 -13.86 9.24
C SER A 178 -23.92 -14.55 9.76
N PRO A 179 -24.05 -15.60 10.61
CA PRO A 179 -22.94 -16.44 10.98
C PRO A 179 -22.59 -17.32 9.77
N GLY A 180 -21.96 -16.71 8.78
CA GLY A 180 -21.30 -17.41 7.68
C GLY A 180 -19.95 -17.93 8.17
N ALA A 181 -19.57 -19.13 7.74
CA ALA A 181 -18.30 -19.78 8.02
C ALA A 181 -17.14 -18.77 8.08
N GLN A 182 -16.35 -18.81 9.16
CA GLN A 182 -15.09 -18.05 9.27
C GLN A 182 -14.30 -18.27 7.98
N GLN A 183 -14.26 -17.23 7.15
CA GLN A 183 -13.41 -17.19 5.98
C GLN A 183 -11.97 -17.31 6.51
N PRO A 184 -11.18 -18.29 6.04
CA PRO A 184 -9.87 -18.60 6.64
C PRO A 184 -8.83 -17.49 6.47
N MET A 185 -9.13 -16.42 5.74
CA MET A 185 -8.31 -15.20 5.66
C MET A 185 -9.24 -13.99 5.58
N THR A 186 -9.37 -13.24 6.67
CA THR A 186 -9.99 -11.91 6.63
C THR A 186 -9.00 -10.93 6.00
N LYS A 187 -9.44 -10.12 5.04
CA LYS A 187 -8.63 -9.04 4.47
C LYS A 187 -8.04 -8.18 5.60
N PRO A 188 -6.78 -7.71 5.51
CA PRO A 188 -6.17 -6.85 6.52
C PRO A 188 -6.67 -5.41 6.39
N ILE A 189 -7.99 -5.22 6.60
CA ILE A 189 -8.67 -3.94 6.41
C ILE A 189 -8.04 -2.85 7.31
N LEU A 190 -7.59 -3.22 8.51
CA LEU A 190 -6.88 -2.31 9.41
C LEU A 190 -5.61 -1.77 8.73
N GLY A 191 -4.77 -2.65 8.20
CA GLY A 191 -3.59 -2.22 7.46
C GLY A 191 -3.91 -1.34 6.25
N TYR A 192 -4.88 -1.75 5.43
CA TYR A 192 -5.29 -0.98 4.26
C TYR A 192 -5.80 0.42 4.59
N ALA A 193 -6.57 0.54 5.68
CA ALA A 193 -7.03 1.82 6.19
C ALA A 193 -5.88 2.71 6.66
N ALA A 194 -4.91 2.16 7.38
CA ALA A 194 -3.74 2.90 7.84
C ALA A 194 -2.99 3.54 6.65
N GLN A 195 -2.73 2.75 5.60
CA GLN A 195 -2.06 3.24 4.39
C GLN A 195 -2.89 4.31 3.69
N MET A 196 -4.19 4.07 3.50
CA MET A 196 -5.10 5.01 2.85
C MET A 196 -5.17 6.35 3.59
N ILE A 197 -5.36 6.33 4.92
CA ILE A 197 -5.43 7.54 5.74
C ILE A 197 -4.11 8.30 5.70
N SER A 198 -2.96 7.61 5.70
CA SER A 198 -1.66 8.29 5.59
C SER A 198 -1.44 9.00 4.25
N GLU A 199 -2.02 8.48 3.16
CA GLU A 199 -1.87 9.05 1.82
C GLU A 199 -2.85 10.19 1.53
N LEU A 200 -4.09 10.06 2.05
CA LEU A 200 -5.25 10.87 1.63
C LEU A 200 -5.93 11.63 2.78
N GLY A 201 -5.76 11.19 4.02
CA GLY A 201 -6.30 11.86 5.21
C GLY A 201 -5.41 12.99 5.71
N ASP A 202 -5.95 13.83 6.61
CA ASP A 202 -5.16 14.83 7.31
C ASP A 202 -4.39 14.22 8.51
N GLU A 203 -3.42 14.97 9.01
CA GLU A 203 -2.55 14.56 10.12
C GLU A 203 -3.37 14.22 11.38
N ALA A 204 -4.42 15.00 11.68
CA ALA A 204 -5.27 14.78 12.84
C ALA A 204 -6.04 13.45 12.76
N THR A 205 -6.51 13.09 11.56
CA THR A 205 -7.21 11.83 11.28
C THR A 205 -6.26 10.65 11.40
N LEU A 206 -5.05 10.76 10.84
CA LEU A 206 -4.02 9.74 10.98
C LEU A 206 -3.62 9.52 12.44
N ASP A 207 -3.38 10.59 13.19
CA ASP A 207 -3.05 10.52 14.61
C ASP A 207 -4.17 9.88 15.43
N GLN A 208 -5.42 10.22 15.15
CA GLN A 208 -6.57 9.61 15.82
C GLN A 208 -6.64 8.11 15.52
N TYR A 209 -6.46 7.73 14.27
CA TYR A 209 -6.46 6.33 13.85
C TYR A 209 -5.32 5.54 14.51
N LEU A 210 -4.10 6.07 14.51
CA LEU A 210 -2.94 5.42 15.14
C LEU A 210 -3.11 5.28 16.65
N ARG A 211 -3.68 6.29 17.34
CA ARG A 211 -4.02 6.19 18.76
C ARG A 211 -5.03 5.08 19.03
N PHE A 212 -6.09 4.98 18.23
CA PHE A 212 -7.06 3.90 18.35
C PHE A 212 -6.39 2.52 18.21
N VAL A 213 -5.50 2.37 17.22
CA VAL A 213 -4.74 1.12 17.03
C VAL A 213 -3.81 0.84 18.21
N GLU A 214 -3.12 1.84 18.75
CA GLU A 214 -2.25 1.67 19.91
C GLU A 214 -3.02 1.36 21.20
N GLU A 215 -4.22 1.91 21.39
CA GLU A 215 -5.08 1.57 22.53
C GLU A 215 -5.59 0.13 22.43
N ALA A 216 -5.99 -0.30 21.22
CA ALA A 216 -6.49 -1.64 20.97
C ALA A 216 -5.35 -2.68 20.94
N TYR A 217 -4.18 -2.36 20.41
CA TYR A 217 -3.03 -3.25 20.29
C TYR A 217 -1.78 -2.53 20.81
N PRO A 218 -1.61 -2.39 22.14
CA PRO A 218 -0.48 -1.66 22.69
C PRO A 218 0.84 -2.26 22.23
N PRO A 219 1.64 -1.53 21.44
CA PRO A 219 2.82 -2.11 20.84
C PRO A 219 3.96 -2.21 21.86
N THR A 220 4.85 -3.16 21.63
CA THR A 220 6.06 -3.37 22.44
C THR A 220 7.30 -3.20 21.59
N TRP A 221 8.38 -2.69 22.18
CA TRP A 221 9.68 -2.66 21.54
C TRP A 221 10.47 -3.91 21.90
N GLU A 222 10.99 -4.62 20.91
CA GLU A 222 11.90 -5.75 21.08
C GLU A 222 13.06 -5.60 20.09
N GLN A 223 14.30 -5.54 20.59
CA GLN A 223 15.52 -5.43 19.77
C GLN A 223 15.42 -4.35 18.66
N GLY A 224 14.96 -3.15 19.02
CA GLY A 224 14.84 -2.02 18.08
C GLY A 224 13.62 -2.07 17.16
N GLY A 225 12.89 -3.19 17.09
CA GLY A 225 11.64 -3.32 16.35
C GLY A 225 10.41 -2.95 17.19
N LEU A 226 9.42 -2.32 16.56
CA LEU A 226 8.10 -2.05 17.14
C LEU A 226 7.14 -3.18 16.73
N PHE A 227 6.58 -3.90 17.71
CA PHE A 227 5.70 -5.05 17.50
C PHE A 227 4.30 -4.80 18.02
N TYR A 228 3.29 -5.15 17.22
CA TYR A 228 1.90 -5.15 17.64
C TYR A 228 1.48 -6.56 18.08
N PRO A 229 0.80 -6.70 19.23
CA PRO A 229 0.30 -8.01 19.67
C PRO A 229 -0.77 -8.54 18.71
N ALA A 230 -0.81 -9.86 18.53
CA ALA A 230 -1.80 -10.53 17.67
C ALA A 230 -3.25 -10.32 18.17
N THR A 231 -3.43 -10.16 19.48
CA THR A 231 -4.75 -10.04 20.10
C THR A 231 -4.96 -8.63 20.64
N ALA A 232 -6.12 -8.04 20.36
CA ALA A 232 -6.50 -6.75 20.90
C ALA A 232 -6.70 -6.82 22.44
N GLN A 233 -6.44 -5.71 23.12
CA GLN A 233 -6.83 -5.51 24.52
C GLN A 233 -8.32 -5.17 24.64
N GLY A 234 -8.91 -5.55 25.79
CA GLY A 234 -10.33 -5.37 26.07
C GLY A 234 -11.20 -6.52 25.54
N ASN A 235 -12.45 -6.58 26.00
CA ASN A 235 -13.39 -7.67 25.70
C ASN A 235 -14.05 -7.53 24.30
N GLY A 236 -13.31 -6.99 23.31
CA GLY A 236 -13.85 -6.45 22.06
C GLY A 236 -13.66 -7.32 20.81
N SER A 237 -14.61 -7.21 19.89
CA SER A 237 -14.78 -7.94 18.62
C SER A 237 -13.82 -7.52 17.48
N LEU A 238 -12.65 -6.95 17.79
CA LEU A 238 -11.68 -6.55 16.77
C LEU A 238 -10.97 -7.78 16.18
N PRO A 239 -10.65 -7.79 14.87
CA PRO A 239 -9.95 -8.90 14.26
C PRO A 239 -8.54 -9.06 14.86
N PRO A 240 -7.95 -10.25 14.87
CA PRO A 240 -6.54 -10.40 15.22
C PRO A 240 -5.64 -9.52 14.34
N MET A 241 -4.57 -8.97 14.92
CA MET A 241 -3.53 -8.27 14.17
C MET A 241 -2.78 -9.29 13.30
N ASP A 242 -2.88 -9.14 11.98
CA ASP A 242 -2.13 -9.96 11.04
C ASP A 242 -0.72 -9.39 10.79
N ALA A 243 0.15 -10.24 10.25
CA ALA A 243 1.55 -9.88 10.01
C ALA A 243 1.72 -8.70 9.04
N PHE A 244 0.87 -8.58 8.02
CA PHE A 244 0.94 -7.47 7.07
C PHE A 244 0.55 -6.16 7.75
N THR A 245 -0.55 -6.15 8.51
CA THR A 245 -1.00 -4.96 9.23
C THR A 245 0.06 -4.47 10.22
N GLY A 246 0.55 -5.35 11.10
CA GLY A 246 1.48 -5.00 12.17
C GLY A 246 2.89 -4.67 11.69
N ASN A 247 3.42 -5.41 10.71
CA ASN A 247 4.83 -5.29 10.30
C ASN A 247 5.04 -4.40 9.06
N SER A 248 3.99 -4.05 8.32
CA SER A 248 4.14 -3.29 7.08
C SER A 248 3.18 -2.11 6.98
N ALA A 249 1.88 -2.32 7.17
CA ALA A 249 0.89 -1.31 6.85
C ALA A 249 0.83 -0.16 7.89
N ILE A 250 0.87 -0.47 9.19
CA ILE A 250 0.97 0.56 10.24
C ILE A 250 2.34 1.26 10.19
N PRO A 251 3.48 0.55 10.08
CA PRO A 251 4.77 1.21 9.87
C PRO A 251 4.80 2.12 8.65
N TYR A 252 4.21 1.69 7.52
CA TYR A 252 4.03 2.55 6.34
C TYR A 252 3.32 3.84 6.74
N ALA A 253 2.16 3.73 7.38
CA ALA A 253 1.37 4.89 7.76
C ALA A 253 2.12 5.88 8.68
N ARG A 254 3.00 5.36 9.56
CA ARG A 254 3.83 6.19 10.47
C ARG A 254 5.00 6.88 9.77
N LEU A 255 5.60 6.21 8.79
CA LEU A 255 6.77 6.71 8.06
C LEU A 255 6.38 7.57 6.85
N ASN A 256 5.17 7.38 6.35
CA ASN A 256 4.68 8.09 5.19
C ASN A 256 4.50 9.59 5.49
N VAL A 257 4.66 10.39 4.44
CA VAL A 257 4.25 11.79 4.45
C VAL A 257 2.96 11.91 3.64
N PHE A 258 2.12 12.91 3.95
CA PHE A 258 0.90 13.13 3.19
C PHE A 258 1.19 13.19 1.68
N GLN A 259 0.45 12.38 0.89
CA GLN A 259 0.64 12.16 -0.54
C GLN A 259 2.05 11.67 -0.94
N GLY A 260 2.67 10.81 -0.11
CA GLY A 260 4.07 10.38 -0.27
C GLY A 260 4.37 9.76 -1.63
N GLN A 261 3.55 8.80 -2.08
CA GLN A 261 3.75 8.16 -3.38
C GLN A 261 3.65 9.15 -4.54
N ARG A 262 2.67 10.05 -4.49
CA ARG A 262 2.48 11.09 -5.50
C ARG A 262 3.67 12.04 -5.57
N LYS A 263 4.16 12.48 -4.40
CA LYS A 263 5.32 13.37 -4.30
C LYS A 263 6.58 12.77 -4.92
N MET A 264 6.81 11.47 -4.74
CA MET A 264 7.98 10.79 -5.32
C MET A 264 8.01 10.87 -6.85
N TYR A 265 6.85 10.87 -7.50
CA TYR A 265 6.76 11.02 -8.96
C TYR A 265 6.72 12.48 -9.41
N GLU A 266 5.93 13.34 -8.76
CA GLU A 266 5.78 14.74 -9.18
C GLU A 266 7.01 15.60 -8.87
N ASN A 267 7.78 15.22 -7.84
CA ASN A 267 8.98 15.92 -7.41
C ASN A 267 10.13 14.91 -7.21
N PRO A 268 10.58 14.25 -8.29
CA PRO A 268 11.64 13.26 -8.18
C PRO A 268 12.96 13.93 -7.82
N TRP A 269 13.80 13.20 -7.08
CA TRP A 269 15.18 13.62 -6.89
C TRP A 269 15.93 13.59 -8.23
N THR A 270 16.77 14.59 -8.45
CA THR A 270 17.53 14.77 -9.68
C THR A 270 18.97 14.31 -9.52
N ASP A 271 19.70 14.14 -10.61
CA ASP A 271 21.15 13.87 -10.59
C ASP A 271 21.91 14.92 -9.75
N ASN A 272 21.46 16.18 -9.81
CA ASN A 272 22.04 17.25 -8.98
C ASN A 272 21.78 17.02 -7.49
N TYR A 273 20.61 16.48 -7.11
CA TYR A 273 20.34 16.11 -5.73
C TYR A 273 21.33 15.02 -5.27
N PHE A 274 21.46 13.93 -6.01
CA PHE A 274 22.35 12.82 -5.61
C PHE A 274 23.84 13.20 -5.57
N SER A 275 24.28 14.09 -6.48
CA SER A 275 25.68 14.54 -6.51
C SER A 275 26.05 15.57 -5.43
N THR A 276 25.07 16.16 -4.74
CA THR A 276 25.34 17.25 -3.77
C THR A 276 24.76 17.01 -2.39
N TYR A 277 23.71 16.19 -2.27
CA TYR A 277 23.05 15.96 -0.99
C TYR A 277 23.91 15.03 -0.13
N PRO A 278 24.29 15.45 1.09
CA PRO A 278 25.14 14.63 1.93
C PRO A 278 24.34 13.48 2.54
N PHE A 279 24.97 12.31 2.59
CA PHE A 279 24.43 11.10 3.19
C PHE A 279 25.50 10.42 4.05
N ILE A 280 25.08 9.49 4.92
CA ILE A 280 26.00 8.62 5.64
C ILE A 280 26.07 7.29 4.89
N ASP A 281 27.29 6.84 4.64
CA ASP A 281 27.59 5.58 3.95
C ASP A 281 28.33 4.61 4.89
N ASN A 282 28.50 3.36 4.46
CA ASN A 282 29.20 2.28 5.17
C ASN A 282 28.55 1.95 6.53
N ILE A 283 27.22 2.05 6.60
CA ILE A 283 26.43 1.59 7.74
C ILE A 283 25.42 0.57 7.25
N ASP A 284 25.37 -0.56 7.94
CA ASP A 284 24.44 -1.66 7.68
C ASP A 284 23.83 -2.17 8.99
N LEU A 285 23.00 -3.21 8.91
CA LEU A 285 22.38 -3.82 10.10
C LEU A 285 23.42 -4.38 11.09
N SER A 286 24.63 -4.76 10.63
CA SER A 286 25.70 -5.27 11.49
C SER A 286 26.36 -4.17 12.33
N SER A 287 26.18 -2.91 11.93
CA SER A 287 26.69 -1.75 12.66
C SER A 287 26.02 -1.56 14.02
N GLY A 288 24.90 -2.23 14.27
CA GLY A 288 24.25 -2.27 15.58
C GLY A 288 23.63 -0.94 16.01
N VAL A 289 23.35 -0.04 15.06
CA VAL A 289 22.80 1.29 15.33
C VAL A 289 21.42 1.47 14.70
N ASP A 290 20.51 2.06 15.46
CA ASP A 290 19.26 2.63 14.98
C ASP A 290 19.45 4.13 14.71
N PHE A 291 18.96 4.60 13.56
CA PHE A 291 18.87 6.04 13.26
C PHE A 291 17.52 6.58 13.70
N LEU A 292 17.54 7.52 14.65
CA LEU A 292 16.32 8.14 15.18
C LEU A 292 15.96 9.43 14.45
N ARG A 293 16.98 10.12 13.92
CA ARG A 293 16.85 11.37 13.18
C ARG A 293 18.08 11.61 12.34
N GLY A 294 17.90 12.13 11.14
CA GLY A 294 18.96 12.74 10.32
C GLY A 294 18.44 14.03 9.70
N ASN A 295 19.23 15.10 9.76
CA ASN A 295 18.92 16.34 9.05
C ASN A 295 20.21 17.02 8.57
N TRP A 296 20.16 17.56 7.35
CA TRP A 296 21.21 18.42 6.83
C TRP A 296 20.85 19.89 7.08
N ASP A 297 21.76 20.64 7.68
CA ASP A 297 21.65 22.09 7.84
C ASP A 297 22.51 22.79 6.77
N ASN A 298 21.84 23.41 5.78
CA ASN A 298 22.50 24.14 4.70
C ASN A 298 23.29 25.36 5.17
N ASN A 299 22.85 26.04 6.24
CA ASN A 299 23.51 27.25 6.73
C ASN A 299 24.82 26.91 7.45
N LEU A 300 24.82 25.79 8.17
CA LEU A 300 25.98 25.30 8.92
C LEU A 300 26.87 24.35 8.10
N ALA A 301 26.41 23.94 6.92
CA ALA A 301 27.01 22.87 6.12
C ALA A 301 27.33 21.63 6.98
N ALA A 302 26.35 21.23 7.81
CA ALA A 302 26.54 20.20 8.82
C ALA A 302 25.37 19.21 8.84
N MET A 303 25.69 17.93 9.03
CA MET A 303 24.70 16.89 9.26
C MET A 303 24.52 16.64 10.75
N ALA A 304 23.28 16.73 11.22
CA ALA A 304 22.90 16.35 12.57
C ALA A 304 22.20 14.99 12.54
N VAL A 305 22.79 14.00 13.21
CA VAL A 305 22.25 12.64 13.28
C VAL A 305 22.14 12.20 14.72
N THR A 306 21.01 11.60 15.07
CA THR A 306 20.78 10.97 16.37
C THR A 306 20.72 9.46 16.16
N MET A 307 21.62 8.75 16.83
CA MET A 307 21.72 7.29 16.80
C MET A 307 21.56 6.69 18.20
N ARG A 308 21.14 5.43 18.27
CA ARG A 308 21.21 4.61 19.48
C ARG A 308 21.62 3.18 19.12
N SER A 309 22.02 2.37 20.09
CA SER A 309 22.11 0.92 19.89
C SER A 309 20.72 0.33 19.60
N TYR A 310 20.61 -0.55 18.59
CA TYR A 310 19.35 -1.22 18.28
C TYR A 310 18.89 -2.15 19.41
N SER A 311 19.83 -2.80 20.12
CA SER A 311 19.51 -3.68 21.25
C SER A 311 19.03 -2.92 22.48
N GLY A 312 19.20 -1.59 22.51
CA GLY A 312 18.97 -0.77 23.69
C GLY A 312 19.96 -1.01 24.84
N GLU A 313 20.92 -1.93 24.66
CA GLU A 313 22.01 -2.17 25.60
C GLU A 313 23.01 -1.01 25.53
N GLY A 314 23.43 -0.50 26.69
CA GLY A 314 24.35 0.64 26.79
C GLY A 314 23.71 1.98 27.15
N LYS A 315 22.42 2.01 27.55
CA LYS A 315 21.86 3.15 28.31
C LYS A 315 22.55 3.28 29.67
N LYS A 316 23.70 3.96 29.71
CA LYS A 316 24.29 4.54 30.93
C LYS A 316 24.57 6.01 30.71
#